data_AF-A0A8E2IU29-F1
#
_entry.id   AF-A0A8E2IU29-F1
#
_cell.length_a   1.000
_cell.length_b   1.000
_cell.length_c   1.000
_cell.angle_alpha   90.00
_cell.angle_beta   90.00
_cell.angle_gamma   90.00
#
_symmetry.space_group_name_H-M   'P 1'
#
loop_
_entity.id
_entity.type
_entity.pdbx_description
1 polymer ?
#
loop_
_entity_poly.entity_id
_entity_poly.type
_entity_poly.pdbx_seq_one_letter_code
_entity_poly.pdbx_strand_id
1 'polypeptide(L)'
;RRVPGAATCCDFGSPQSWEFEPLDSDVFPAVELARHAGETGGCMSAVYNAANEEAAEAFLAGRIGFPAIVGTIADVLHDADQWALPPATVDDVLDAQRWARERAQRAVAKARPAGAYEKVSGQA
;
A
#
# COMPACT_ATOMS: atom_id res chain seq x y z
N ARG A 1 -26.35 -19.38 -1.39
CA ARG A 1 -26.61 -20.07 -2.67
C ARG A 1 -25.85 -19.33 -3.76
N ARG A 2 -25.12 -20.01 -4.66
CA ARG A 2 -24.50 -19.32 -5.81
C ARG A 2 -25.60 -18.80 -6.76
N VAL A 3 -25.41 -17.63 -7.35
CA VAL A 3 -26.33 -17.04 -8.34
C VAL A 3 -25.97 -17.61 -9.73
N PRO A 4 -26.88 -18.35 -10.39
CA PRO A 4 -26.62 -18.87 -11.73
C PRO A 4 -26.37 -17.72 -12.73
N GLY A 5 -25.38 -17.86 -13.60
CA GLY A 5 -25.10 -16.88 -14.66
C GLY A 5 -24.50 -15.55 -14.17
N ALA A 6 -23.94 -15.48 -12.96
CA ALA A 6 -23.32 -14.26 -12.43
C ALA A 6 -22.08 -13.79 -13.23
N ALA A 7 -21.42 -14.70 -13.93
CA ALA A 7 -20.31 -14.41 -14.84
C ALA A 7 -20.29 -15.44 -15.98
N THR A 8 -19.73 -15.03 -17.12
CA THR A 8 -19.43 -15.94 -18.23
C THR A 8 -18.41 -16.98 -17.76
N CYS A 9 -18.64 -18.25 -18.08
CA CYS A 9 -17.69 -19.32 -17.78
C CYS A 9 -16.42 -19.15 -18.63
N CYS A 10 -15.26 -19.44 -18.06
CA CYS A 10 -14.04 -19.61 -18.85
C CYS A 10 -14.24 -20.74 -19.86
N ASP A 11 -13.85 -20.49 -21.12
CA ASP A 11 -13.79 -21.53 -22.15
C ASP A 11 -12.42 -22.21 -22.09
N PHE A 12 -12.43 -23.47 -21.70
CA PHE A 12 -11.24 -24.33 -21.65
C PHE A 12 -11.13 -25.27 -22.86
N GLY A 13 -11.99 -25.12 -23.88
CA GLY A 13 -11.93 -25.88 -25.13
C GLY A 13 -10.81 -25.45 -26.07
N SER A 14 -10.29 -24.24 -25.89
CA SER A 14 -9.13 -23.69 -26.62
C SER A 14 -7.93 -23.53 -25.69
N PRO A 15 -6.69 -23.81 -26.15
CA PRO A 15 -5.49 -23.56 -25.35
C PRO A 15 -5.39 -22.09 -24.92
N GLN A 16 -4.96 -21.86 -23.69
CA GLN A 16 -4.71 -20.54 -23.10
C GLN A 16 -3.24 -20.46 -22.67
N SER A 17 -2.62 -19.29 -22.79
CA SER A 17 -1.24 -19.05 -22.34
C SER A 17 -1.24 -18.19 -21.08
N TRP A 18 -0.56 -18.66 -20.04
CA TRP A 18 -0.46 -18.02 -18.74
C TRP A 18 1.02 -17.87 -18.40
N GLU A 19 1.47 -16.64 -18.24
CA GLU A 19 2.86 -16.32 -17.92
C GLU A 19 2.97 -16.01 -16.43
N PHE A 20 4.05 -16.49 -15.82
CA PHE A 20 4.33 -16.29 -14.39
C PHE A 20 5.76 -15.82 -14.23
N GLU A 21 5.93 -14.72 -13.49
CA GLU A 21 7.22 -14.12 -13.20
C GLU A 21 7.34 -13.85 -11.70
N PRO A 22 8.55 -13.91 -11.12
CA PRO A 22 8.78 -13.53 -9.73
C PRO A 22 8.53 -12.04 -9.52
N LEU A 23 8.10 -11.67 -8.31
CA LEU A 23 7.99 -10.27 -7.92
C LEU A 23 9.38 -9.67 -7.67
N ASP A 24 9.67 -8.55 -8.33
CA ASP A 24 10.85 -7.74 -8.04
C ASP A 24 10.62 -6.90 -6.76
N SER A 25 11.26 -7.30 -5.66
CA SER A 25 11.10 -6.64 -4.35
C SER A 25 11.85 -5.31 -4.26
N ASP A 26 12.85 -5.08 -5.11
CA ASP A 26 13.58 -3.81 -5.16
C ASP A 26 12.75 -2.74 -5.87
N VAL A 27 11.97 -3.15 -6.88
CA VAL A 27 11.04 -2.27 -7.61
C VAL A 27 9.70 -2.10 -6.88
N PHE A 28 9.20 -3.14 -6.21
CA PHE A 28 7.91 -3.14 -5.52
C PHE A 28 8.01 -3.43 -3.99
N PRO A 29 8.80 -2.66 -3.24
CA PRO A 29 9.05 -2.89 -1.81
C PRO A 29 7.78 -2.81 -0.94
N ALA A 30 6.71 -2.16 -1.41
CA ALA A 30 5.43 -2.10 -0.71
C ALA A 30 4.85 -3.49 -0.39
N VAL A 31 5.09 -4.48 -1.26
CA VAL A 31 4.60 -5.84 -1.04
C VAL A 31 5.28 -6.49 0.15
N GLU A 32 6.59 -6.29 0.30
CA GLU A 32 7.35 -6.80 1.45
C GLU A 32 6.92 -6.11 2.75
N LEU A 33 6.62 -4.82 2.71
CA LEU A 33 6.05 -4.10 3.85
C LEU A 33 4.66 -4.64 4.24
N ALA A 34 3.81 -4.94 3.27
CA ALA A 34 2.50 -5.54 3.51
C ALA A 34 2.63 -6.97 4.08
N ARG A 35 3.56 -7.77 3.55
CA ARG A 35 3.89 -9.10 4.07
C ARG A 35 4.37 -9.02 5.52
N HIS A 36 5.31 -8.12 5.81
CA HIS A 36 5.80 -7.88 7.17
C HIS A 36 4.67 -7.49 8.13
N ALA A 37 3.80 -6.56 7.73
CA ALA A 37 2.64 -6.18 8.56
C ALA A 37 1.69 -7.34 8.81
N GLY A 38 1.46 -8.21 7.81
CA GLY A 38 0.64 -9.41 7.94
C GLY A 38 1.26 -10.47 8.86
N GLU A 39 2.57 -10.69 8.77
CA GLU A 39 3.32 -11.65 9.59
C GLU A 39 3.45 -11.20 11.05
N THR A 40 3.70 -9.91 11.29
CA THR A 40 3.74 -9.34 12.65
C THR A 40 2.37 -9.43 13.32
N GLY A 41 1.30 -9.25 12.57
CA GLY A 41 -0.07 -9.35 13.08
C GLY A 41 -0.50 -8.12 13.89
N GLY A 42 -1.35 -8.33 14.90
CA GLY A 42 -1.94 -7.23 15.66
C GLY A 42 -2.78 -6.29 14.80
N CYS A 43 -2.53 -4.99 14.93
CA CYS A 43 -3.10 -3.92 14.10
C CYS A 43 -2.15 -3.44 12.99
N MET A 44 -1.02 -4.11 12.75
CA MET A 44 -0.01 -3.65 11.79
C MET A 44 -0.53 -3.54 10.36
N SER A 45 -1.45 -4.42 9.95
CA SER A 45 -2.11 -4.32 8.64
C SER A 45 -3.03 -3.11 8.52
N ALA A 46 -3.70 -2.72 9.61
CA ALA A 46 -4.50 -1.49 9.67
C ALA A 46 -3.61 -0.24 9.64
N VAL A 47 -2.45 -0.28 10.31
CA VAL A 47 -1.41 0.76 10.23
C VAL A 47 -0.90 0.93 8.81
N TYR A 48 -0.52 -0.18 8.14
CA TYR A 48 -0.09 -0.17 6.73
C TYR A 48 -1.14 0.47 5.83
N ASN A 49 -2.40 0.02 5.94
CA ASN A 49 -3.49 0.51 5.10
C ASN A 49 -3.75 2.00 5.31
N ALA A 50 -3.81 2.46 6.56
CA ALA A 50 -3.99 3.87 6.88
C ALA A 50 -2.84 4.75 6.36
N ALA A 51 -1.58 4.30 6.52
CA ALA A 51 -0.43 5.02 5.99
C ALA A 51 -0.44 5.10 4.46
N ASN A 52 -0.79 4.00 3.79
CA ASN A 52 -0.91 3.93 2.34
C ASN A 52 -2.01 4.88 1.82
N GLU A 53 -3.15 4.95 2.48
CA GLU A 53 -4.26 5.83 2.06
C GLU A 53 -3.87 7.31 2.12
N GLU A 54 -3.27 7.77 3.22
CA GLU A 54 -2.83 9.18 3.35
C GLU A 54 -1.75 9.53 2.31
N ALA A 55 -0.81 8.61 2.07
CA ALA A 55 0.26 8.82 1.12
C ALA A 55 -0.24 8.77 -0.34
N ALA A 56 -1.13 7.83 -0.67
CA ALA A 56 -1.76 7.74 -1.99
C ALA A 56 -2.60 8.99 -2.29
N GLU A 57 -3.39 9.46 -1.31
CA GLU A 57 -4.13 10.72 -1.45
C GLU A 57 -3.18 11.90 -1.68
N ALA A 58 -2.09 12.00 -0.92
CA ALA A 58 -1.10 13.05 -1.10
C ALA A 58 -0.43 13.02 -2.48
N PHE A 59 -0.15 11.82 -3.00
CA PHE A 59 0.39 11.64 -4.34
C PHE A 59 -0.62 12.06 -5.42
N LEU A 60 -1.87 11.61 -5.31
CA LEU A 60 -2.95 11.99 -6.23
C LEU A 60 -3.22 13.50 -6.21
N ALA A 61 -3.04 14.15 -5.06
CA ALA A 61 -3.11 15.60 -4.91
C ALA A 61 -1.84 16.35 -5.36
N GLY A 62 -0.82 15.65 -5.88
CA GLY A 62 0.44 16.26 -6.34
C GLY A 62 1.34 16.82 -5.24
N ARG A 63 1.08 16.48 -3.96
CA ARG A 63 1.85 16.98 -2.82
C ARG A 63 3.17 16.23 -2.62
N ILE A 64 3.24 14.97 -3.03
CA ILE A 64 4.43 14.11 -2.95
C ILE A 64 4.67 13.39 -4.28
N GLY A 65 5.90 12.95 -4.55
CA GLY A 65 6.20 12.04 -5.66
C GLY A 65 5.83 10.58 -5.35
N PHE A 66 5.66 9.76 -6.39
CA PHE A 66 5.28 8.34 -6.25
C PHE A 66 6.19 7.53 -5.30
N PRO A 67 7.54 7.65 -5.34
CA PRO A 67 8.42 6.89 -4.43
C PRO A 67 8.22 7.23 -2.94
N ALA A 68 7.67 8.41 -2.62
CA ALA A 68 7.43 8.81 -1.24
C ALA A 68 6.27 8.05 -0.58
N ILE A 69 5.42 7.35 -1.36
CA ILE A 69 4.37 6.49 -0.81
C ILE A 69 4.98 5.37 0.03
N VAL A 70 5.89 4.60 -0.57
CA VAL A 70 6.56 3.49 0.12
C VAL A 70 7.36 3.98 1.30
N GLY A 71 8.11 5.08 1.14
CA GLY A 71 8.87 5.68 2.25
C GLY A 71 7.97 6.05 3.43
N THR A 72 6.80 6.66 3.16
CA THR A 72 5.82 7.00 4.20
C THR A 72 5.29 5.76 4.92
N ILE A 73 4.96 4.70 4.18
CA ILE A 73 4.48 3.44 4.77
C ILE A 73 5.57 2.81 5.64
N ALA A 74 6.81 2.75 5.16
CA ALA A 74 7.94 2.20 5.89
C ALA A 74 8.21 2.97 7.19
N ASP A 75 8.23 4.30 7.13
CA ASP A 75 8.43 5.16 8.31
C ASP A 75 7.33 4.94 9.37
N VAL A 76 6.07 4.85 8.94
CA VAL A 76 4.95 4.66 9.87
C VAL A 76 4.98 3.26 10.48
N LEU A 77 5.27 2.21 9.70
CA LEU A 77 5.39 0.84 10.23
C LEU A 77 6.57 0.69 11.20
N HIS A 78 7.70 1.35 10.92
CA HIS A 78 8.88 1.31 11.79
C HIS A 78 8.57 1.79 13.22
N ASP A 79 7.68 2.76 13.35
CA ASP A 79 7.29 3.37 14.64
C ASP A 79 6.08 2.68 15.30
N ALA A 80 5.60 1.55 14.76
CA ALA A 80 4.29 0.98 15.10
C ALA A 80 4.30 -0.20 16.08
N ASP A 81 5.41 -0.46 16.78
CA ASP A 81 5.57 -1.61 17.67
C ASP A 81 4.43 -1.78 18.70
N GLN A 82 3.88 -0.67 19.21
CA GLN A 82 2.74 -0.70 20.15
C GLN A 82 1.47 -1.35 19.56
N TRP A 83 1.37 -1.44 18.24
CA TRP A 83 0.23 -1.99 17.50
C TRP A 83 0.47 -3.44 17.05
N ALA A 84 1.60 -4.06 17.40
CA ALA A 84 1.92 -5.44 17.03
C ALA A 84 1.13 -6.49 17.84
N LEU A 85 0.52 -6.10 18.96
CA LEU A 85 -0.30 -7.00 19.76
C LEU A 85 -1.72 -7.16 19.18
N PRO A 86 -2.35 -8.34 19.34
CA PRO A 86 -3.75 -8.54 18.94
C PRO A 86 -4.68 -7.51 19.58
N PRO A 87 -5.55 -6.84 18.80
CA PRO A 87 -6.56 -5.95 19.36
C PRO A 87 -7.59 -6.73 20.18
N ALA A 88 -8.06 -6.14 21.28
CA ALA A 88 -9.16 -6.68 22.06
C ALA A 88 -10.52 -6.19 21.53
N THR A 89 -10.54 -5.04 20.85
CA THR A 89 -11.75 -4.35 20.41
C THR A 89 -11.59 -3.74 19.02
N VAL A 90 -12.72 -3.33 18.43
CA VAL A 90 -12.71 -2.50 17.21
C VAL A 90 -12.07 -1.14 17.48
N ASP A 91 -12.25 -0.59 18.68
CA ASP A 91 -11.69 0.71 19.03
C ASP A 91 -10.15 0.72 18.99
N ASP A 92 -9.51 -0.39 19.39
CA ASP A 92 -8.04 -0.54 19.29
C ASP A 92 -7.57 -0.42 17.82
N VAL A 93 -8.32 -1.02 16.88
CA VAL A 93 -8.02 -0.94 15.44
C VAL A 93 -8.25 0.47 14.92
N LEU A 94 -9.29 1.15 15.39
CA LEU A 94 -9.58 2.54 15.01
C LEU A 94 -8.53 3.50 15.58
N ASP A 95 -8.02 3.26 16.78
CA ASP A 95 -6.92 4.02 17.37
C ASP A 95 -5.61 3.80 16.60
N ALA A 96 -5.30 2.57 16.21
CA ALA A 96 -4.15 2.26 15.36
C ALA A 96 -4.21 3.01 14.03
N GLN A 97 -5.39 3.05 13.39
CA GLN A 97 -5.60 3.80 12.16
C GLN A 97 -5.44 5.31 12.37
N ARG A 98 -6.06 5.89 13.41
CA ARG A 98 -5.91 7.32 13.73
C ARG A 98 -4.45 7.69 13.92
N TRP A 99 -3.73 6.90 14.73
CA TRP A 99 -2.31 7.07 14.98
C TRP A 99 -1.48 7.02 13.69
N ALA A 100 -1.75 6.03 12.82
CA ALA A 100 -1.04 5.86 11.56
C ALA A 100 -1.29 7.03 10.61
N ARG A 101 -2.53 7.52 10.51
CA ARG A 101 -2.88 8.68 9.67
C ARG A 101 -2.13 9.93 10.08
N GLU A 102 -2.14 10.25 11.38
CA GLU A 102 -1.43 11.42 11.90
C GLU A 102 0.08 11.36 11.62
N ARG A 103 0.66 10.16 11.63
CA ARG A 103 2.08 9.96 11.41
C ARG A 103 2.44 10.01 9.93
N ALA A 104 1.60 9.42 9.09
CA ALA A 104 1.70 9.54 7.64
C ALA A 104 1.57 11.00 7.18
N GLN A 105 0.62 11.76 7.71
CA GLN A 105 0.45 13.19 7.41
C GLN A 105 1.70 14.00 7.78
N ARG A 106 2.34 13.70 8.91
CA ARG A 106 3.62 14.31 9.31
C ARG A 106 4.77 13.95 8.37
N ALA A 107 4.84 12.72 7.88
CA ALA A 107 5.84 12.29 6.90
C ALA A 107 5.60 12.97 5.54
N VAL A 108 4.36 12.96 5.06
CA VAL A 108 3.92 13.64 3.84
C VAL A 108 4.27 15.13 3.85
N ALA A 109 4.08 15.81 4.98
CA ALA A 109 4.40 17.24 5.11
C ALA A 109 5.90 17.56 4.95
N LYS A 110 6.78 16.58 5.17
CA LYS A 110 8.24 16.71 4.98
C LYS A 110 8.68 16.30 3.58
N ALA A 111 7.89 15.48 2.90
CA ALA A 111 8.19 15.01 1.55
C ALA A 111 8.02 16.15 0.54
N ARG A 112 8.84 16.10 -0.52
CA ARG A 112 8.78 17.10 -1.61
C ARG A 112 7.89 16.57 -2.73
N PRO A 113 7.15 17.44 -3.43
CA PRO A 113 6.48 17.06 -4.66
C PRO A 113 7.54 16.60 -5.67
N ALA A 114 7.14 15.69 -6.58
CA ALA A 114 7.98 15.40 -7.72
C ALA A 114 8.30 16.71 -8.45
N GLY A 115 9.58 16.97 -8.73
CA GLY A 115 9.94 18.02 -9.69
C GLY A 115 9.19 17.76 -10.99
N ALA A 116 8.81 18.82 -11.71
CA ALA A 116 8.17 18.69 -13.01
C ALA A 116 8.95 17.64 -13.81
N TYR A 117 8.31 16.51 -14.15
CA TYR A 117 8.92 15.50 -15.01
C TYR A 117 9.33 16.25 -16.28
N GLU A 118 10.64 16.53 -16.44
CA GLU A 118 11.17 16.97 -17.72
C GLU A 118 10.81 15.87 -18.68
N LYS A 119 9.88 16.18 -19.60
CA LYS A 119 9.56 15.29 -20.71
C LYS A 119 10.89 14.94 -21.35
N VAL A 120 11.31 13.69 -21.25
CA VAL A 120 12.43 13.17 -22.03
C VAL A 120 11.99 13.29 -23.48
N SER A 121 12.39 14.39 -24.12
CA SER A 121 12.18 14.61 -25.53
C SER A 121 13.22 13.78 -26.29
N GLY A 122 12.75 12.80 -27.05
CA GLY A 122 13.56 12.07 -28.04
C GLY A 122 13.88 10.63 -27.62
N GLN A 123 13.79 9.62 -28.48
CA GLN A 123 13.73 9.63 -29.95
C GLN A 123 12.83 8.49 -30.46
N ALA A 124 12.07 8.80 -31.51
CA ALA A 124 11.52 7.86 -32.47
C ALA A 124 12.57 7.55 -33.55
#